data_AF-M2ULV5-F1
#
_entry.id   AF-M2ULV5-F1
#
_cell.length_a   1.000
_cell.length_b   1.000
_cell.length_c   1.000
_cell.angle_alpha   90.00
_cell.angle_beta   90.00
_cell.angle_gamma   90.00
#
_symmetry.space_group_name_H-M   'P 1'
#
loop_
_entity.id
_entity.type
_entity.pdbx_description
1 polymer ?
#
loop_
_entity_poly.entity_id
_entity_poly.type
_entity_poly.pdbx_seq_one_letter_code
_entity_poly.pdbx_strand_id
1 'polypeptide(L)'
;MLPFDLKKSAKTHEAQEKSGYNKLQWDRFYNITKAEINALVKANPEVSWPLVPGNELAAIYTRVNAQLQAEHIPEVQYDVFSWRMVRAIQYRTSASGKSGAKTTNTAAAGLDKDAGQE
;
A
#
# COMPACT_ATOMS: atom_id res chain seq x y z
N MET A 1 -11.18 -6.66 -20.94
CA MET A 1 -10.74 -7.18 -19.65
C MET A 1 -9.25 -6.95 -19.56
N LEU A 2 -8.79 -6.01 -18.72
CA LEU A 2 -7.39 -5.58 -18.69
C LEU A 2 -6.56 -6.63 -17.92
N PRO A 3 -5.55 -7.27 -18.57
CA PRO A 3 -4.77 -8.34 -17.98
C PRO A 3 -3.48 -7.78 -17.36
N PHE A 4 -3.57 -7.24 -16.15
CA PHE A 4 -2.37 -6.95 -15.36
C PHE A 4 -2.45 -7.69 -14.03
N ASP A 5 -1.78 -8.85 -14.02
CA ASP A 5 -1.79 -9.82 -12.94
C ASP A 5 -0.78 -9.40 -11.85
N LEU A 6 -1.10 -8.37 -11.07
CA LEU A 6 -0.37 -8.15 -9.82
C LEU A 6 -0.95 -9.11 -8.78
N LYS A 7 -0.18 -10.14 -8.42
CA LYS A 7 -0.59 -11.12 -7.41
C LYS A 7 -1.07 -10.38 -6.16
N LYS A 8 -2.20 -10.81 -5.58
CA LYS A 8 -2.71 -10.25 -4.31
C LYS A 8 -1.68 -10.34 -3.18
N SER A 9 -0.72 -11.28 -3.27
CA SER A 9 0.41 -11.47 -2.36
C SER A 9 1.67 -10.68 -2.72
N ALA A 10 1.68 -9.91 -3.81
CA ALA A 10 2.85 -9.16 -4.27
C ALA A 10 3.32 -8.22 -3.16
N LYS A 11 4.65 -8.08 -3.01
CA LYS A 11 5.25 -7.18 -2.01
C LYS A 11 5.34 -5.76 -2.56
N THR A 12 5.56 -4.78 -1.66
CA THR A 12 5.78 -3.37 -2.02
C THR A 12 6.85 -3.19 -3.09
N HIS A 13 7.92 -4.00 -3.02
CA HIS A 13 8.98 -3.99 -4.03
C HIS A 13 8.47 -4.40 -5.42
N GLU A 14 7.73 -5.52 -5.52
CA GLU A 14 7.17 -5.97 -6.80
C GLU A 14 6.17 -4.96 -7.37
N ALA A 15 5.35 -4.33 -6.53
CA ALA A 15 4.43 -3.29 -6.96
C ALA A 15 5.15 -2.02 -7.46
N GLN A 16 6.27 -1.66 -6.82
CA GLN A 16 7.12 -0.53 -7.22
C GLN A 16 7.86 -0.80 -8.52
N GLU A 17 8.46 -1.99 -8.66
CA GLU A 17 9.13 -2.39 -9.90
C GLU A 17 8.14 -2.41 -11.07
N LYS A 18 6.92 -2.89 -10.82
CA LYS A 18 5.85 -2.91 -11.82
C LYS A 18 5.34 -1.53 -12.21
N SER A 19 5.37 -0.56 -11.30
CA SER A 19 5.00 0.82 -11.62
C SER A 19 6.10 1.60 -12.33
N GLY A 20 7.34 1.06 -12.37
CA GLY A 20 8.51 1.77 -12.89
C GLY A 20 8.88 3.01 -12.08
N TYR A 21 8.41 3.11 -10.82
CA TYR A 21 8.66 4.28 -10.00
C TYR A 21 9.99 4.21 -9.27
N ASN A 22 10.70 5.33 -9.30
CA ASN A 22 11.85 5.55 -8.44
C ASN A 22 11.41 5.68 -6.98
N LYS A 23 12.34 5.49 -6.05
CA LYS A 23 12.06 5.51 -4.60
C LYS A 23 11.33 6.79 -4.14
N LEU A 24 11.70 7.95 -4.70
CA LEU A 24 11.04 9.23 -4.40
C LEU A 24 9.59 9.28 -4.90
N GLN A 25 9.36 8.85 -6.13
CA GLN A 25 8.02 8.82 -6.74
C GLN A 25 7.11 7.85 -5.99
N TRP A 26 7.66 6.70 -5.61
CA TRP A 26 6.96 5.71 -4.80
C TRP A 26 6.59 6.26 -3.42
N ASP A 27 7.50 6.98 -2.76
CA ASP A 27 7.23 7.61 -1.45
C ASP A 27 6.12 8.66 -1.54
N ARG A 28 6.13 9.49 -2.59
CA ARG A 28 5.06 10.46 -2.87
C ARG A 28 3.73 9.79 -3.11
N PHE A 29 3.68 8.80 -4.00
CA PHE A 29 2.50 7.98 -4.23
C PHE A 29 1.99 7.33 -2.93
N TYR A 30 2.90 6.83 -2.10
CA TYR A 30 2.56 6.20 -0.82
C TYR A 30 1.93 7.21 0.16
N ASN A 31 2.46 8.42 0.24
CA ASN A 31 1.94 9.47 1.11
C ASN A 31 0.59 10.01 0.64
N ILE A 32 0.43 10.24 -0.67
CA ILE A 32 -0.82 10.68 -1.29
C ILE A 32 -1.93 9.64 -1.02
N THR A 33 -1.68 8.38 -1.36
CA THR A 33 -2.67 7.30 -1.14
C THR A 33 -2.98 7.11 0.35
N LYS A 34 -2.00 7.24 1.23
CA LYS A 34 -2.21 7.16 2.68
C LYS A 34 -3.12 8.29 3.20
N ALA A 35 -3.02 9.50 2.66
CA ALA A 35 -3.88 10.61 3.02
C ALA A 35 -5.34 10.36 2.58
N GLU A 36 -5.55 9.94 1.33
CA GLU A 36 -6.88 9.60 0.80
C GLU A 36 -7.54 8.49 1.61
N ILE A 37 -6.81 7.41 1.92
CA ILE A 37 -7.32 6.31 2.74
C ILE A 37 -7.64 6.78 4.15
N ASN A 38 -6.84 7.66 4.74
CA ASN A 38 -7.11 8.18 6.07
C ASN A 38 -8.40 9.02 6.08
N ALA A 39 -8.62 9.84 5.04
CA ALA A 39 -9.87 10.57 4.87
C ALA A 39 -11.07 9.61 4.71
N LEU A 40 -10.89 8.55 3.92
CA LEU A 40 -11.91 7.56 3.62
C LEU A 40 -12.29 6.72 4.86
N VAL A 41 -11.30 6.26 5.64
CA VAL A 41 -11.51 5.56 6.91
C VAL A 41 -12.07 6.50 8.00
N LYS A 42 -11.68 7.78 8.00
CA LYS A 42 -12.24 8.77 8.93
C LYS A 42 -13.71 9.05 8.64
N ALA A 43 -14.10 9.11 7.38
CA ALA A 43 -15.49 9.27 6.97
C ALA A 43 -16.31 8.00 7.24
N ASN A 44 -15.74 6.83 6.94
CA ASN A 44 -16.38 5.52 7.10
C ASN A 44 -15.39 4.52 7.73
N PRO A 45 -15.43 4.30 9.06
CA PRO A 45 -14.47 3.42 9.74
C PRO A 45 -14.62 1.94 9.37
N GLU A 46 -15.80 1.53 8.90
CA GLU A 46 -16.09 0.15 8.46
C GLU A 46 -15.88 -0.06 6.95
N VAL A 47 -15.32 0.93 6.26
CA VAL A 47 -15.10 0.86 4.83
C VAL A 47 -14.15 -0.26 4.45
N SER A 48 -14.53 -1.02 3.43
CA SER A 48 -13.71 -2.07 2.83
C SER A 48 -13.54 -1.79 1.36
N TRP A 49 -12.32 -1.92 0.83
CA TRP A 49 -12.04 -1.68 -0.59
C TRP A 49 -13.01 -2.37 -1.57
N PRO A 50 -13.37 -3.65 -1.42
CA PRO A 50 -14.34 -4.29 -2.34
C PRO A 50 -15.76 -3.73 -2.22
N LEU A 51 -16.09 -2.99 -1.17
CA LEU A 51 -17.39 -2.34 -0.96
C LEU A 51 -17.41 -0.88 -1.44
N VAL A 52 -16.25 -0.29 -1.77
CA VAL A 52 -16.18 1.07 -2.29
C VAL A 52 -16.81 1.07 -3.69
N PRO A 53 -17.85 1.91 -3.92
CA PRO A 53 -18.52 1.92 -5.20
C PRO A 53 -17.61 2.51 -6.29
N GLY A 54 -17.75 2.02 -7.53
CA GLY A 54 -16.83 2.33 -8.62
C GLY A 54 -16.70 3.83 -8.95
N ASN A 55 -17.75 4.62 -8.68
CA ASN A 55 -17.73 6.08 -8.82
C ASN A 55 -16.78 6.75 -7.83
N GLU A 56 -16.80 6.37 -6.55
CA GLU A 56 -15.83 6.86 -5.56
C GLU A 56 -14.42 6.37 -5.88
N LEU A 57 -14.32 5.11 -6.31
CA LEU A 57 -13.07 4.47 -6.69
C LEU A 57 -12.37 5.23 -7.84
N ALA A 58 -13.13 5.56 -8.89
CA ALA A 58 -12.67 6.38 -10.00
C ALA A 58 -12.30 7.81 -9.54
N ALA A 59 -13.10 8.42 -8.67
CA ALA A 59 -12.81 9.75 -8.15
C ALA A 59 -11.49 9.80 -7.36
N ILE A 60 -11.23 8.82 -6.50
CA ILE A 60 -9.98 8.71 -5.74
C ILE A 60 -8.81 8.48 -6.70
N TYR A 61 -8.96 7.58 -7.67
CA TYR A 61 -7.92 7.32 -8.68
C TYR A 61 -7.55 8.59 -9.46
N THR A 62 -8.55 9.36 -9.91
CA THR A 62 -8.33 10.65 -10.58
C THR A 62 -7.63 11.65 -9.66
N ARG A 63 -8.01 11.76 -8.38
CA ARG A 63 -7.38 12.67 -7.42
C ARG A 63 -5.92 12.31 -7.14
N VAL A 64 -5.63 11.02 -7.00
CA VAL A 64 -4.25 10.54 -6.78
C VAL A 64 -3.40 10.86 -8.00
N ASN A 65 -3.87 10.53 -9.21
CA ASN A 65 -3.14 10.85 -10.43
C ASN A 65 -2.98 12.36 -10.67
N ALA A 66 -3.98 13.18 -10.33
CA ALA A 66 -3.86 14.63 -10.41
C ALA A 66 -2.75 15.17 -9.49
N GLN A 67 -2.63 14.64 -8.27
CA GLN A 67 -1.55 15.00 -7.33
C GLN A 67 -0.18 14.53 -7.82
N LEU A 68 -0.09 13.32 -8.38
CA LEU A 68 1.15 12.82 -8.97
C LEU A 68 1.61 13.70 -10.14
N GLN A 69 0.70 14.05 -11.05
CA GLN A 69 0.98 14.92 -12.18
C GLN A 69 1.40 16.32 -11.74
N ALA A 70 0.80 16.87 -10.67
CA ALA A 70 1.22 18.14 -10.10
C ALA A 70 2.67 18.12 -9.56
N GLU A 71 3.17 16.95 -9.15
CA GLU A 71 4.57 16.74 -8.73
C GLU A 71 5.48 16.25 -9.88
N HIS A 72 5.02 16.30 -11.14
CA HIS A 72 5.71 15.76 -12.33
C HIS A 72 6.02 14.26 -12.25
N ILE A 73 5.18 13.50 -11.52
CA ILE A 73 5.28 12.05 -11.41
C ILE A 73 4.33 11.42 -12.45
N PRO A 74 4.79 10.42 -13.22
CA PRO A 74 3.93 9.72 -14.17
C PRO A 74 2.73 9.10 -13.47
N GLU A 75 1.61 9.02 -14.17
CA GLU A 75 0.38 8.42 -13.65
C GLU A 75 0.58 6.96 -13.22
N VAL A 76 -0.09 6.58 -12.13
CA VAL A 76 -0.04 5.23 -11.59
C VAL A 76 -1.07 4.38 -12.30
N GLN A 77 -0.70 3.16 -12.67
CA GLN A 77 -1.64 2.19 -13.24
C GLN A 77 -2.65 1.72 -12.20
N TYR A 78 -3.86 1.40 -12.67
CA TYR A 78 -4.97 0.99 -11.80
C TYR A 78 -4.65 -0.24 -10.94
N ASP A 79 -3.85 -1.20 -11.43
CA ASP A 79 -3.49 -2.41 -10.68
C ASP A 79 -2.63 -2.14 -9.45
N VAL A 80 -1.61 -1.30 -9.60
CA VAL A 80 -0.73 -0.87 -8.50
C VAL A 80 -1.53 -0.04 -7.50
N PHE A 81 -2.39 0.84 -8.00
CA PHE A 81 -3.31 1.63 -7.17
C PHE A 81 -4.27 0.75 -6.37
N SER A 82 -4.98 -0.17 -7.03
CA SER A 82 -5.94 -1.08 -6.40
C SER A 82 -5.26 -1.98 -5.36
N TRP A 83 -4.10 -2.57 -5.69
CA TRP A 83 -3.30 -3.36 -4.74
C TRP A 83 -2.93 -2.54 -3.50
N ARG A 84 -2.51 -1.28 -3.70
CA ARG A 84 -2.12 -0.40 -2.61
C ARG A 84 -3.30 -0.09 -1.70
N MET A 85 -4.44 0.24 -2.27
CA MET A 85 -5.66 0.61 -1.55
C MET A 85 -6.22 -0.56 -0.73
N VAL A 86 -6.29 -1.78 -1.31
CA VAL A 86 -6.68 -3.00 -0.58
C VAL A 86 -5.84 -3.15 0.68
N ARG A 87 -4.52 -3.10 0.54
CA ARG A 87 -3.59 -3.40 1.64
C ARG A 87 -3.57 -2.32 2.71
N ALA A 88 -3.68 -1.07 2.31
CA ALA A 88 -3.66 0.04 3.25
C ALA A 88 -5.00 0.18 4.00
N ILE A 89 -6.15 -0.11 3.38
CA ILE A 89 -7.44 -0.23 4.09
C ILE A 89 -7.40 -1.43 5.04
N GLN A 90 -6.95 -2.61 4.58
CA GLN A 90 -6.80 -3.79 5.44
C GLN A 90 -5.90 -3.53 6.66
N TYR A 91 -4.78 -2.83 6.48
CA TYR A 91 -3.91 -2.47 7.60
C TYR A 91 -4.60 -1.55 8.61
N ARG A 92 -5.47 -0.64 8.15
CA ARG A 92 -6.20 0.28 9.03
C ARG A 92 -7.35 -0.40 9.76
N THR A 93 -8.15 -1.23 9.08
CA THR A 93 -9.27 -1.96 9.69
C THR A 93 -8.79 -3.08 10.62
N SER A 94 -7.68 -3.74 10.28
CA SER A 94 -7.05 -4.70 11.20
C SER A 94 -6.39 -4.02 12.40
N ALA A 95 -5.95 -2.76 12.29
CA ALA A 95 -5.46 -1.97 13.41
C ALA A 95 -6.59 -1.45 14.33
N SER A 96 -7.75 -1.09 13.78
CA SER A 96 -8.92 -0.68 14.59
C SER A 96 -9.58 -1.86 15.32
N GLY A 97 -9.45 -3.09 14.80
CA GLY A 97 -9.84 -4.32 15.50
C GLY A 97 -8.84 -4.84 16.53
N LYS A 98 -7.72 -4.12 16.78
CA LYS A 98 -6.61 -4.59 17.63
C LYS A 98 -6.25 -3.63 18.76
N SER A 99 -7.24 -3.29 19.59
CA SER A 99 -7.02 -3.33 21.04
C SER A 99 -7.11 -4.80 21.48
N GLY A 100 -6.11 -5.61 21.12
CA GLY A 100 -6.07 -7.02 21.52
C GLY A 100 -5.24 -7.91 20.60
N ALA A 101 -4.14 -8.42 21.16
CA ALA A 101 -3.34 -9.55 20.68
C ALA A 101 -2.13 -9.24 19.76
N LYS A 102 -1.02 -9.04 20.48
CA LYS A 102 0.17 -9.92 20.48
C LYS A 102 1.31 -9.56 19.50
N THR A 103 2.23 -8.78 20.06
CA THR A 103 3.66 -9.12 20.22
C THR A 103 4.35 -9.72 19.01
N THR A 104 5.04 -8.82 18.30
CA THR A 104 6.38 -8.99 17.72
C THR A 104 7.11 -10.28 18.07
N ASN A 105 7.37 -11.11 17.05
CA ASN A 105 8.69 -11.71 16.95
C ASN A 105 9.04 -11.95 15.47
N THR A 106 9.78 -11.02 14.87
CA THR A 106 10.54 -11.27 13.64
C THR A 106 11.75 -10.36 13.64
N ALA A 107 12.75 -10.72 14.45
CA ALA A 107 14.11 -10.27 14.24
C ALA A 107 14.76 -11.25 13.25
N ALA A 108 15.16 -10.73 12.09
CA ALA A 108 16.00 -11.40 11.11
C ALA A 108 17.48 -11.14 11.42
N ALA A 109 18.35 -12.05 10.95
CA ALA A 109 19.81 -11.99 10.89
C ALA A 109 20.52 -12.06 12.27
N GLY A 110 21.44 -12.99 12.58
CA GLY A 110 22.41 -13.64 11.72
C GLY A 110 23.70 -12.81 11.69
N LEU A 111 24.66 -13.10 12.58
CA LEU A 111 26.10 -13.31 12.35
C LEU A 111 26.89 -13.22 13.67
N ASP A 112 27.97 -14.01 13.74
CA ASP A 112 29.21 -13.79 14.50
C ASP A 112 29.27 -14.13 16.01
N LYS A 113 30.07 -15.17 16.29
CA LYS A 113 30.95 -15.49 17.45
C LYS A 113 31.13 -17.01 17.46
N ASP A 114 32.27 -17.65 17.70
CA ASP A 114 33.67 -17.31 17.91
C ASP A 114 34.38 -18.67 18.06
N ALA A 115 35.68 -18.70 17.80
CA ALA A 115 36.69 -19.70 18.17
C ALA A 115 36.34 -20.99 18.97
N GLY A 116 36.92 -22.11 18.51
CA GLY A 116 37.91 -22.86 19.31
C GLY A 116 37.46 -24.02 20.23
N GLN A 117 38.27 -25.09 20.18
CA GLN A 117 38.41 -26.27 21.08
C GLN A 117 37.40 -27.42 20.83
N GLU A 118 37.78 -28.71 20.74
CA GLU A 118 38.99 -29.49 21.08
C GLU A 118 39.35 -30.50 19.96
#